data_AF-A0A0D0VIW8-F1
#
_entry.id   AF-A0A0D0VIW8-F1
#
_cell.length_a   1.000
_cell.length_b   1.000
_cell.length_c   1.000
_cell.angle_alpha   90.00
_cell.angle_beta   90.00
_cell.angle_gamma   90.00
#
_symmetry.space_group_name_H-M   'P 1'
#
loop_
_entity.id
_entity.type
_entity.pdbx_description
1 polymer ?
#
loop_
_entity_poly.entity_id
_entity_poly.type
_entity_poly.pdbx_seq_one_letter_code
_entity_poly.pdbx_strand_id
1 'polypeptide(L)'
;MDLSYNVVAANCATQMAKYQECVLKNQAGDWNQICRPEGRALAACADASVPHLAELKASCAEQIATYRQCLEKHASQPDEVISENCGGLMKTLWECTEKTVASIEKREAGEKKLI
;
A
#
# COMPACT_ATOMS: atom_id res chain seq x y z
N MET A 1 -4.37 4.51 -11.43
CA MET A 1 -4.11 4.88 -10.01
C MET A 1 -5.02 5.98 -9.44
N ASP A 2 -5.58 6.90 -10.23
CA ASP A 2 -6.46 7.98 -9.69
C ASP A 2 -7.80 7.50 -9.08
N LEU A 3 -8.30 6.34 -9.52
CA LEU A 3 -9.56 5.80 -9.03
C LEU A 3 -9.49 5.34 -7.57
N SER A 4 -8.33 4.81 -7.12
CA SER A 4 -8.18 4.35 -5.73
C SER A 4 -8.04 5.53 -4.76
N TYR A 5 -7.33 6.59 -5.15
CA TYR A 5 -7.15 7.76 -4.28
C TYR A 5 -8.47 8.49 -4.02
N ASN A 6 -9.28 8.76 -5.04
CA ASN A 6 -10.56 9.46 -4.87
C ASN A 6 -11.55 8.67 -4.01
N VAL A 7 -11.59 7.34 -4.16
CA VAL A 7 -12.44 6.47 -3.35
C VAL A 7 -11.97 6.45 -1.90
N VAL A 8 -10.67 6.33 -1.64
CA VAL A 8 -10.12 6.46 -0.28
C VAL A 8 -10.42 7.85 0.28
N ALA A 9 -10.28 8.89 -0.53
CA ALA A 9 -10.51 10.25 -0.06
C ALA A 9 -11.96 10.50 0.38
N ALA A 10 -12.92 9.96 -0.38
CA ALA A 10 -14.33 10.06 -0.06
C ALA A 10 -14.74 9.19 1.14
N ASN A 11 -14.19 7.98 1.28
CA ASN A 11 -14.64 7.01 2.28
C ASN A 11 -13.82 6.99 3.59
N CYS A 12 -12.57 7.47 3.53
CA CYS A 12 -11.60 7.39 4.63
C CYS A 12 -11.10 8.76 5.11
N ALA A 13 -11.85 9.84 4.83
CA ALA A 13 -11.49 11.21 5.19
C ALA A 13 -11.10 11.38 6.67
N THR A 14 -11.82 10.71 7.58
CA THR A 14 -11.53 10.77 9.02
C THR A 14 -10.17 10.18 9.35
N GLN A 15 -9.85 9.00 8.80
CA GLN A 15 -8.58 8.32 9.04
C GLN A 15 -7.41 9.08 8.40
N MET A 16 -7.62 9.67 7.22
CA MET A 16 -6.62 10.55 6.59
C MET A 16 -6.32 11.77 7.45
N ALA A 17 -7.35 12.45 7.96
CA ALA A 17 -7.18 13.62 8.82
C ALA A 17 -6.40 13.28 10.09
N LYS A 18 -6.73 12.16 10.76
CA LYS A 18 -6.01 11.69 11.96
C LYS A 18 -4.54 11.39 11.68
N TYR A 19 -4.26 10.70 10.58
CA TYR A 19 -2.88 10.41 10.18
C TYR A 19 -2.10 11.68 9.85
N GLN A 20 -2.69 12.57 9.07
CA GLN A 20 -2.08 13.86 8.72
C GLN A 20 -1.81 14.71 9.96
N GLU A 21 -2.76 14.80 10.90
CA GLU A 21 -2.59 15.51 12.16
C GLU A 21 -1.44 14.93 12.99
N CYS A 22 -1.35 13.60 13.08
CA CYS A 22 -0.25 12.93 13.78
C CYS A 22 1.10 13.29 13.14
N VAL A 23 1.22 13.20 11.81
CA VAL A 23 2.47 13.52 11.10
C VAL A 23 2.86 14.97 11.34
N LEU A 24 1.93 15.91 11.20
CA LEU A 24 2.16 17.34 11.41
C LEU A 24 2.66 17.65 12.83
N LYS A 25 2.13 16.96 13.85
CA LYS A 25 2.55 17.14 15.25
C LYS A 25 3.91 16.52 15.57
N ASN A 26 4.34 15.52 14.81
CA ASN A 26 5.54 14.72 15.12
C ASN A 26 6.65 14.84 14.06
N GLN A 27 6.59 15.84 13.16
CA GLN A 27 7.54 15.99 12.04
C GLN A 27 9.02 16.02 12.47
N ALA A 28 9.31 16.53 13.67
CA ALA A 28 10.66 16.63 14.20
C ALA A 28 11.21 15.31 14.77
N GLY A 29 10.38 14.28 14.91
CA GLY A 29 10.76 12.96 15.44
C GLY A 29 10.57 11.84 14.43
N ASP A 30 10.68 10.60 14.89
CA ASP A 30 10.35 9.42 14.08
C ASP A 30 8.82 9.25 13.97
N TRP A 31 8.20 10.16 13.22
CA TRP A 31 6.76 10.13 12.95
C TRP A 31 6.34 8.82 12.27
N ASN A 32 7.24 8.17 11.52
CA ASN A 32 7.00 6.88 10.89
C ASN A 32 6.74 5.78 11.92
N GLN A 33 7.40 5.82 13.08
CA GLN A 33 7.11 4.92 14.20
C GLN A 33 5.93 5.43 15.03
N ILE A 34 5.90 6.72 15.37
CA ILE A 34 4.90 7.32 16.27
C ILE A 34 3.49 7.20 15.69
N CYS A 35 3.31 7.49 14.40
CA CYS A 35 2.01 7.52 13.72
C CYS A 35 1.62 6.19 13.07
N ARG A 36 2.31 5.08 13.40
CA ARG A 36 1.93 3.74 12.92
C ARG A 36 0.47 3.36 13.22
N PRO A 37 -0.09 3.65 14.41
CA PRO A 37 -1.49 3.31 14.70
C PRO A 37 -2.48 4.00 13.74
N GLU A 38 -2.32 5.30 13.51
CA GLU A 38 -3.15 6.09 12.58
C GLU A 38 -2.96 5.61 11.14
N GLY A 39 -1.72 5.32 10.75
CA GLY A 39 -1.41 4.74 9.43
C GLY A 39 -2.09 3.39 9.20
N ARG A 40 -2.11 2.50 10.22
CA ARG A 40 -2.82 1.22 10.16
C ARG A 40 -4.33 1.40 10.04
N ALA A 41 -4.90 2.37 10.76
CA ALA A 41 -6.32 2.67 10.67
C ALA A 41 -6.72 3.17 9.27
N LEU A 42 -5.90 4.03 8.66
CA LEU A 42 -6.10 4.49 7.29
C LEU A 42 -5.98 3.34 6.28
N ALA A 43 -4.96 2.49 6.42
CA ALA A 43 -4.77 1.33 5.56
C ALA A 43 -5.96 0.36 5.63
N ALA A 44 -6.48 0.08 6.83
CA ALA A 44 -7.65 -0.78 7.01
C ALA A 44 -8.91 -0.19 6.38
N CYS A 45 -9.11 1.13 6.46
CA CYS A 45 -10.23 1.79 5.77
C CYS A 45 -10.08 1.67 4.25
N ALA A 46 -8.89 1.95 3.70
CA ALA A 46 -8.65 1.82 2.27
C ALA A 46 -8.90 0.40 1.76
N ASP A 47 -8.54 -0.61 2.54
CA ASP A 47 -8.80 -2.02 2.21
C ASP A 47 -10.29 -2.36 2.18
N ALA A 48 -11.08 -1.78 3.07
CA ALA A 48 -12.53 -1.97 3.08
C ALA A 48 -13.24 -1.16 1.97
N SER A 49 -12.72 0.02 1.61
CA SER A 49 -13.38 0.95 0.68
C SER A 49 -12.99 0.77 -0.78
N VAL A 50 -11.86 0.13 -1.07
CA VAL A 50 -11.38 -0.09 -2.45
C VAL A 50 -11.26 -1.59 -2.71
N PRO A 51 -12.32 -2.24 -3.25
CA PRO A 51 -12.32 -3.68 -3.51
C PRO A 51 -11.12 -4.15 -4.33
N HIS A 52 -10.72 -3.37 -5.34
CA HIS A 52 -9.55 -3.65 -6.17
C HIS A 52 -8.23 -3.63 -5.40
N LEU A 53 -8.13 -2.80 -4.37
CA LEU A 53 -6.95 -2.75 -3.49
C LEU A 53 -6.88 -4.01 -2.62
N ALA A 54 -8.03 -4.46 -2.09
CA ALA A 54 -8.11 -5.71 -1.35
C ALA A 54 -7.75 -6.92 -2.23
N GLU A 55 -8.26 -6.98 -3.46
CA GLU A 55 -7.94 -8.03 -4.42
C GLU A 55 -6.44 -8.03 -4.78
N LEU A 56 -5.85 -6.86 -5.02
CA LEU A 56 -4.43 -6.72 -5.30
C LEU A 56 -3.59 -7.24 -4.13
N LYS A 57 -3.91 -6.81 -2.91
CA LYS A 57 -3.20 -7.25 -1.70
C LYS A 57 -3.31 -8.75 -1.48
N ALA A 58 -4.47 -9.35 -1.76
CA ALA A 58 -4.66 -10.79 -1.68
C ALA A 58 -3.86 -11.53 -2.76
N SER A 59 -3.89 -11.05 -4.00
CA SER A 59 -3.21 -11.67 -5.15
C SER A 59 -1.68 -11.61 -5.03
N CYS A 60 -1.15 -10.55 -4.40
CA CYS A 60 0.28 -10.35 -4.20
C CYS A 60 0.73 -10.59 -2.76
N ALA A 61 -0.07 -11.30 -1.95
CA ALA A 61 0.17 -11.44 -0.51
C ALA A 61 1.55 -12.05 -0.19
N GLU A 62 1.98 -13.04 -0.97
CA GLU A 62 3.27 -13.70 -0.81
C GLU A 62 4.44 -12.75 -1.10
N GLN A 63 4.38 -12.01 -2.21
CA GLN A 63 5.42 -11.06 -2.61
C GLN A 63 5.49 -9.89 -1.61
N ILE A 64 4.33 -9.43 -1.13
CA ILE A 64 4.23 -8.41 -0.08
C ILE A 64 4.89 -8.92 1.21
N ALA A 65 4.55 -10.13 1.65
CA ALA A 65 5.09 -10.72 2.88
C ALA A 65 6.61 -10.91 2.77
N THR A 66 7.09 -11.44 1.65
CA THR A 66 8.51 -11.71 1.41
C THR A 66 9.31 -10.40 1.42
N TYR A 67 8.83 -9.36 0.73
CA TYR A 67 9.49 -8.06 0.73
C TYR A 67 9.50 -7.43 2.13
N ARG A 68 8.37 -7.46 2.85
CA ARG A 68 8.29 -6.95 4.23
C ARG A 68 9.24 -7.65 5.19
N GLN A 69 9.31 -8.98 5.13
CA GLN A 69 10.23 -9.75 5.97
C GLN A 69 11.69 -9.38 5.69
N CYS A 70 12.04 -9.13 4.42
CA CYS A 70 13.37 -8.61 4.09
C CYS A 70 13.62 -7.25 4.72
N LEU A 71 12.69 -6.30 4.57
CA LEU A 71 12.81 -4.97 5.17
C LEU A 71 12.95 -5.05 6.70
N GLU A 72 12.14 -5.88 7.37
CA GLU A 72 12.19 -6.07 8.82
C GLU A 72 13.53 -6.65 9.28
N LYS A 73 14.07 -7.63 8.54
CA LYS A 73 15.38 -8.24 8.82
C LYS A 73 16.53 -7.24 8.70
N HIS A 74 16.39 -6.24 7.83
CA HIS A 74 17.43 -5.26 7.54
C HIS A 74 17.10 -3.84 8.06
N ALA A 75 16.08 -3.68 8.90
CA ALA A 75 15.50 -2.38 9.27
C ALA A 75 16.45 -1.38 9.95
N SER A 76 17.55 -1.86 10.54
CA SER A 76 18.57 -1.03 11.21
C SER A 76 19.86 -0.89 10.39
N GLN A 77 19.87 -1.32 9.13
CA GLN A 77 21.03 -1.29 8.26
C GLN A 77 20.97 -0.08 7.31
N PRO A 78 22.11 0.33 6.72
CA PRO A 78 22.13 1.39 5.71
C PRO A 78 21.27 1.05 4.49
N ASP A 79 20.76 2.10 3.84
CA ASP A 79 19.88 1.98 2.67
C ASP A 79 20.51 1.19 1.53
N GLU A 80 21.83 1.28 1.34
CA GLU A 80 22.56 0.51 0.34
C GLU A 80 22.40 -1.00 0.57
N VAL A 81 22.50 -1.43 1.83
CA VAL A 81 22.38 -2.84 2.20
C VAL A 81 20.93 -3.31 2.05
N ILE A 82 19.96 -2.47 2.40
CA ILE A 82 18.54 -2.76 2.18
C ILE A 82 18.25 -2.90 0.68
N SER A 83 18.80 -2.01 -0.14
CA SER A 83 18.64 -2.04 -1.60
C SER A 83 19.23 -3.31 -2.21
N GLU A 84 20.46 -3.67 -1.82
CA GLU A 84 21.12 -4.89 -2.30
C GLU A 84 20.36 -6.17 -1.92
N ASN A 85 19.83 -6.25 -0.69
CA ASN A 85 19.18 -7.46 -0.19
C ASN A 85 17.69 -7.56 -0.58
N CYS A 86 16.99 -6.43 -0.64
CA CYS A 86 15.53 -6.40 -0.81
C CYS A 86 15.08 -5.83 -2.16
N GLY A 87 15.97 -5.21 -2.95
CA GLY A 87 15.63 -4.59 -4.23
C GLY A 87 15.06 -5.57 -5.26
N GLY A 88 15.60 -6.81 -5.31
CA GLY A 88 15.05 -7.87 -6.17
C GLY A 88 13.61 -8.25 -5.79
N LEU A 89 13.32 -8.32 -4.50
CA LEU A 89 11.97 -8.61 -3.99
C LEU A 89 11.00 -7.47 -4.27
N MET A 90 11.47 -6.21 -4.21
CA MET A 90 10.68 -5.05 -4.61
C MET A 90 10.26 -5.15 -6.08
N LYS A 91 11.18 -5.57 -6.97
CA LYS A 91 10.87 -5.81 -8.38
C LYS A 91 9.81 -6.89 -8.55
N THR A 92 9.94 -8.03 -7.88
CA THR A 92 8.94 -9.12 -7.94
C THR A 92 7.56 -8.66 -7.45
N LEU A 93 7.51 -7.87 -6.38
CA LEU A 93 6.27 -7.27 -5.89
C LEU A 93 5.65 -6.30 -6.91
N TRP A 94 6.47 -5.48 -7.56
CA TRP A 94 6.02 -4.59 -8.63
C TRP A 94 5.45 -5.36 -9.83
N GLU A 95 6.12 -6.42 -10.29
CA GLU A 95 5.62 -7.26 -11.39
C GLU A 95 4.28 -7.93 -11.05
N CYS A 96 4.11 -8.41 -9.82
CA CYS A 96 2.82 -8.94 -9.36
C CYS A 96 1.72 -7.86 -9.38
N THR A 97 2.07 -6.65 -8.93
CA THR A 97 1.16 -5.51 -8.89
C THR A 97 0.67 -5.14 -10.29
N GLU A 98 1.59 -4.96 -11.24
CA GLU A 98 1.26 -4.63 -12.64
C GLU A 98 0.36 -5.69 -13.28
N LYS A 99 0.70 -6.98 -13.09
CA LYS A 99 -0.10 -8.08 -13.64
C LYS A 99 -1.52 -8.11 -13.07
N THR A 100 -1.65 -7.88 -11.76
CA THR A 100 -2.95 -7.88 -11.08
C THR A 100 -3.79 -6.69 -11.50
N VAL A 101 -3.21 -5.49 -11.53
CA VAL A 101 -3.90 -4.28 -12.01
C VAL A 101 -4.38 -4.44 -13.44
N ALA A 102 -3.53 -4.92 -14.34
CA ALA A 102 -3.92 -5.17 -15.74
C ALA A 102 -5.10 -6.16 -15.86
N SER A 103 -5.15 -7.18 -14.98
CA SER A 103 -6.26 -8.14 -14.95
C SER A 103 -7.56 -7.52 -14.43
N ILE A 104 -7.49 -6.65 -13.42
CA ILE A 104 -8.62 -5.89 -12.88
C ILE A 104 -9.17 -4.95 -13.95
N GLU A 105 -8.31 -4.14 -14.57
CA GLU A 105 -8.71 -3.16 -15.59
C GLU A 105 -9.37 -3.85 -16.81
N LYS A 106 -8.82 -4.99 -17.25
CA LYS A 106 -9.41 -5.76 -18.35
C LYS A 106 -10.82 -6.26 -18.02
N ARG A 107 -11.07 -6.64 -16.76
CA ARG A 107 -12.38 -7.11 -16.31
C ARG A 107 -13.39 -5.96 -16.25
N GLU A 108 -13.01 -4.81 -15.70
CA GLU A 108 -13.88 -3.62 -15.69
C GLU A 108 -14.22 -3.12 -17.11
N ALA A 109 -13.26 -3.15 -18.02
CA ALA A 109 -13.48 -2.79 -19.42
C ALA A 109 -14.41 -3.77 -20.15
N GLY A 110 -14.41 -5.04 -19.75
CA GLY A 110 -15.33 -6.07 -20.23
C GLY A 110 -16.75 -5.90 -19.71
N GLU A 111 -16.90 -5.62 -18.41
CA GLU A 111 -18.21 -5.37 -17.78
C GLU A 111 -18.88 -4.11 -18.32
N LYS A 112 -18.12 -3.02 -18.54
CA LYS A 112 -18.65 -1.78 -19.16
C LYS A 112 -19.12 -1.94 -20.61
N LYS A 113 -18.71 -2.99 -21.32
CA LYS A 113 -19.18 -3.28 -22.68
C LYS A 113 -20.48 -4.08 -22.73
N LEU A 114 -20.90 -4.65 -21.60
CA LEU A 114 -22.09 -5.51 -21.51
C LEU A 114 -23.34 -4.78 -20.97
N ILE A 115 -23.21 -3.50 -20.60
CA ILE A 115 -24.27 -2.64 -20.06
C ILE A 115 -24.61 -1.56 -21.08
#